data_AF-K2SYF6-F1
#
_entry.id   AF-K2SYF6-F1
#
_cell.length_a   1.000
_cell.length_b   1.000
_cell.length_c   1.000
_cell.angle_alpha   90.00
_cell.angle_beta   90.00
_cell.angle_gamma   90.00
#
_symmetry.space_group_name_H-M   'P 1'
#
loop_
_entity.id
_entity.type
_entity.pdbx_description
1 polymer ?
#
loop_
_entity_poly.entity_id
_entity_poly.type
_entity_poly.pdbx_seq_one_letter_code
_entity_poly.pdbx_strand_id
1 'polypeptide(L)'
;MPDPYTAHARRGAHFTFDGDSFLALVKELRKPLAPESHTVYAPSFDHAIKDPVADDISIAPTTRIVVFEGNYLTLDRDPWRQAAQLMDERWFVEVDFDTARKRLVGRHVKAGIAKDEDDAHKRITENDLVNGRQIVEERVGVDEVLISTEDETWKPEAQGVGH
;
A
#
# COMPACT_ATOMS: atom_id res chain seq x y z
N MET A 1 -6.82 14.78 15.73
CA MET A 1 -6.33 13.39 15.69
C MET A 1 -7.28 12.54 16.51
N PRO A 2 -7.69 11.35 16.04
CA PRO A 2 -8.34 10.38 16.92
C PRO A 2 -7.37 10.00 18.05
N ASP A 3 -7.92 9.58 19.18
CA ASP A 3 -7.19 9.18 20.38
C ASP A 3 -5.97 8.27 20.06
N PRO A 4 -4.77 8.53 20.63
CA PRO A 4 -3.54 7.78 20.32
C PRO A 4 -3.66 6.27 20.50
N TYR A 5 -4.48 5.83 21.47
CA TYR A 5 -4.74 4.41 21.69
C TYR A 5 -5.50 3.79 20.50
N THR A 6 -6.51 4.50 20.00
CA THR A 6 -7.25 4.13 18.77
C THR A 6 -6.34 4.12 17.54
N ALA A 7 -5.43 5.09 17.39
CA ALA A 7 -4.48 5.14 16.27
C ALA A 7 -3.50 3.95 16.28
N HIS A 8 -3.02 3.55 17.45
CA HIS A 8 -2.15 2.37 17.57
C HIS A 8 -2.91 1.06 17.31
N ALA A 9 -4.15 0.95 17.83
CA ALA A 9 -5.01 -0.23 17.60
C ALA A 9 -5.39 -0.39 16.11
N ARG A 10 -5.60 0.74 15.42
CA ARG A 10 -5.96 0.79 13.99
C ARG A 10 -4.77 1.08 13.08
N ARG A 11 -3.53 0.87 13.55
CA ARG A 11 -2.32 1.05 12.72
C ARG A 11 -2.49 0.27 11.42
N GLY A 12 -2.28 0.96 10.30
CA GLY A 12 -2.51 0.41 8.96
C GLY A 12 -3.84 0.82 8.33
N ALA A 13 -4.76 1.46 9.06
CA ALA A 13 -5.96 2.10 8.51
C ALA A 13 -5.62 3.41 7.77
N HIS A 14 -6.46 3.83 6.82
CA HIS A 14 -6.19 5.00 5.96
C HIS A 14 -5.85 6.28 6.75
N PHE A 15 -6.51 6.52 7.89
CA PHE A 15 -6.32 7.71 8.73
C PHE A 15 -5.05 7.67 9.60
N THR A 16 -4.32 6.55 9.57
CA THR A 16 -3.01 6.42 10.25
C THR A 16 -1.83 6.77 9.35
N PHE A 17 -2.09 7.08 8.08
CA PHE A 17 -1.12 7.59 7.12
C PHE A 17 -1.28 9.10 6.94
N ASP A 18 -0.19 9.76 6.57
CA ASP A 18 -0.23 11.15 6.12
C ASP A 18 -0.64 11.20 4.63
N GLY A 19 -1.94 11.11 4.40
CA GLY A 19 -2.50 11.16 3.04
C GLY A 19 -2.32 12.52 2.36
N ASP A 20 -2.22 13.61 3.13
CA ASP A 20 -2.05 14.95 2.57
C ASP A 20 -0.63 15.14 2.02
N SER A 21 0.38 14.65 2.74
CA SER A 21 1.77 14.60 2.23
C SER A 21 1.89 13.69 1.01
N PHE A 22 1.18 12.56 0.98
CA PHE A 22 1.12 11.71 -0.22
C PHE A 22 0.51 12.45 -1.42
N LEU A 23 -0.62 13.13 -1.23
CA LEU A 23 -1.25 13.93 -2.29
C LEU A 23 -0.32 15.07 -2.77
N ALA A 24 0.40 15.72 -1.85
CA ALA A 24 1.36 16.76 -2.21
C ALA A 24 2.48 16.22 -3.11
N LEU A 25 3.03 15.04 -2.79
CA LEU A 25 4.02 14.35 -3.62
C LEU A 25 3.48 14.04 -5.02
N VAL A 26 2.26 13.48 -5.11
CA VAL A 26 1.63 13.16 -6.40
C VAL A 26 1.41 14.43 -7.24
N LYS A 27 0.96 15.53 -6.61
CA LYS A 27 0.80 16.82 -7.28
C LYS A 27 2.13 17.37 -7.80
N GLU A 28 3.22 17.23 -7.03
CA GLU A 28 4.55 17.64 -7.45
C GLU A 28 5.01 16.87 -8.69
N LEU A 29 4.89 15.53 -8.64
CA LEU A 29 5.30 14.64 -9.72
C LEU A 29 4.45 14.77 -10.99
N ARG A 30 3.20 15.25 -10.87
CA ARG A 30 2.31 15.48 -12.01
C ARG A 30 2.63 16.76 -12.79
N LYS A 31 3.45 17.67 -12.24
CA LYS A 31 3.83 18.90 -12.94
C LYS A 31 4.58 18.57 -14.25
N PRO A 32 4.36 19.33 -15.33
CA PRO A 32 5.12 19.15 -16.56
C PRO A 32 6.63 19.29 -16.32
N LEU A 33 7.42 18.46 -17.00
CA LEU A 33 8.88 18.58 -16.98
C LEU A 33 9.32 19.82 -17.77
N ALA A 34 10.22 20.60 -17.17
CA ALA A 34 10.82 21.80 -17.72
C ALA A 34 12.35 21.77 -17.51
N PRO A 35 13.15 22.61 -18.21
CA PRO A 35 14.60 22.66 -18.03
C PRO A 35 15.05 22.89 -16.57
N GLU A 36 14.23 23.56 -15.78
CA GLU A 36 14.42 23.86 -14.36
C GLU A 36 13.85 22.79 -13.40
N SER A 37 13.24 21.72 -13.92
CA SER A 37 12.78 20.61 -13.09
C SER A 37 13.94 19.99 -12.32
N HIS A 38 13.73 19.74 -11.04
CA HIS A 38 14.70 19.18 -10.12
C HIS A 38 14.26 17.79 -9.68
N THR A 39 15.19 17.04 -9.08
CA THR A 39 14.89 15.77 -8.42
C THR A 39 13.89 16.00 -7.30
N VAL A 40 12.76 15.29 -7.36
CA VAL A 40 11.79 15.23 -6.27
C VAL A 40 12.20 14.09 -5.36
N TYR A 41 12.07 14.29 -4.05
CA TYR A 41 12.38 13.27 -3.07
C TYR A 41 11.09 12.80 -2.39
N ALA A 42 10.88 11.49 -2.38
CA ALA A 42 9.77 10.85 -1.69
C ALA A 42 10.25 10.20 -0.39
N PRO A 43 9.42 10.15 0.67
CA PRO A 43 9.77 9.46 1.89
C PRO A 43 9.81 7.95 1.66
N SER A 44 10.68 7.25 2.39
CA SER A 44 10.62 5.80 2.54
C SER A 44 10.16 5.42 3.95
N PHE A 45 10.04 4.11 4.21
CA PHE A 45 9.73 3.59 5.54
C PHE A 45 10.79 2.56 5.94
N ASP A 46 11.49 2.82 7.04
CA ASP A 46 12.47 1.87 7.58
C ASP A 46 11.76 0.85 8.46
N HIS A 47 11.73 -0.41 8.01
CA HIS A 47 11.10 -1.50 8.72
C HIS A 47 11.83 -1.93 10.01
N ALA A 48 13.13 -1.63 10.16
CA ALA A 48 13.91 -1.98 11.34
C ALA A 48 13.59 -1.06 12.53
N ILE A 49 13.46 0.24 12.28
CA ILE A 49 13.12 1.24 13.31
C ILE A 49 11.63 1.62 13.34
N LYS A 50 10.86 1.19 12.33
CA LYS A 50 9.42 1.42 12.17
C LYS A 50 9.01 2.88 12.01
N ASP A 51 9.90 3.70 11.44
CA ASP A 51 9.74 5.13 11.24
C ASP A 51 9.91 5.54 9.76
N PRO A 52 9.24 6.62 9.31
CA PRO A 52 9.45 7.18 7.97
C PRO A 52 10.81 7.88 7.87
N VAL A 53 11.49 7.69 6.74
CA VAL A 53 12.73 8.40 6.40
C VAL A 53 12.39 9.44 5.34
N ALA A 54 12.53 10.72 5.69
CA ALA A 54 12.31 11.80 4.74
C ALA A 54 13.36 11.79 3.63
N ASP A 55 12.94 12.16 2.42
CA ASP A 55 13.78 12.37 1.24
C ASP A 55 14.67 11.19 0.78
N ASP A 56 14.27 9.96 1.09
CA ASP A 56 15.08 8.76 0.83
C ASP A 56 15.01 8.28 -0.62
N ILE A 57 13.86 8.45 -1.29
CA ILE A 57 13.64 7.97 -2.65
C ILE A 57 13.80 9.13 -3.63
N SER A 58 14.90 9.15 -4.37
CA SER A 58 15.14 10.16 -5.41
C SER A 58 14.39 9.84 -6.70
N ILE A 59 13.61 10.81 -7.19
CA ILE A 59 12.87 10.73 -8.45
C ILE A 59 13.40 11.83 -9.38
N ALA A 60 14.34 11.46 -10.25
CA ALA A 60 15.00 12.39 -11.15
C ALA A 60 14.05 12.89 -12.25
N PRO A 61 14.28 14.09 -12.84
CA PRO A 61 13.54 14.57 -14.01
C PRO A 61 13.66 13.67 -15.24
N THR A 62 14.61 12.73 -15.25
CA THR A 62 14.79 11.71 -16.29
C THR A 62 13.90 10.48 -16.08
N THR A 63 13.31 10.30 -14.90
CA THR A 63 12.32 9.26 -14.64
C THR A 63 11.09 9.49 -15.52
N ARG A 64 10.61 8.44 -16.16
CA ARG A 64 9.47 8.50 -17.10
C ARG A 64 8.24 7.75 -16.61
N ILE A 65 8.45 6.79 -15.72
CA ILE A 65 7.39 5.96 -15.14
C ILE A 65 7.64 5.93 -13.63
N VAL A 66 6.61 6.27 -12.87
CA VAL A 66 6.59 6.16 -11.41
C VAL A 66 5.44 5.24 -11.06
N VAL A 67 5.75 4.15 -10.36
CA VAL A 67 4.75 3.20 -9.88
C VAL A 67 4.54 3.43 -8.40
N PHE A 68 3.32 3.80 -8.02
CA PHE A 68 2.90 3.82 -6.63
C PHE A 68 2.27 2.49 -6.27
N GLU A 69 2.71 1.88 -5.17
CA GLU A 69 2.11 0.68 -4.60
C GLU A 69 1.57 1.00 -3.20
N GLY A 70 0.34 0.58 -2.90
CA GLY A 70 -0.24 0.79 -1.59
C GLY A 70 -1.73 0.47 -1.52
N ASN A 71 -2.21 0.26 -0.30
CA ASN A 71 -3.57 -0.20 -0.03
C ASN A 71 -4.67 0.83 -0.37
N TYR A 72 -4.37 2.12 -0.21
CA TYR A 72 -5.39 3.19 -0.24
C TYR A 72 -5.34 4.05 -1.50
N LEU A 73 -4.52 3.70 -2.50
CA LEU A 73 -4.30 4.50 -3.70
C LEU A 73 -5.56 4.72 -4.54
N THR A 74 -6.59 3.89 -4.35
CA THR A 74 -7.87 3.95 -5.06
C THR A 74 -9.06 4.20 -4.12
N LEU A 75 -8.84 4.52 -2.84
CA LEU A 75 -9.92 4.77 -1.89
C LEU A 75 -10.72 6.04 -2.27
N ASP A 76 -12.05 5.95 -2.36
CA ASP A 76 -13.01 7.02 -2.64
C ASP A 76 -13.23 7.93 -1.42
N ARG A 77 -12.13 8.44 -0.89
CA ARG A 77 -12.09 9.36 0.25
C ARG A 77 -10.92 10.30 0.10
N ASP A 78 -11.13 11.58 0.37
CA ASP A 78 -10.03 12.55 0.34
C ASP A 78 -9.07 12.29 1.53
N PRO A 79 -7.75 12.48 1.34
CA PRO A 79 -7.09 12.99 0.13
C PRO A 79 -6.79 11.92 -0.95
N TRP A 80 -7.01 10.63 -0.66
CA TRP A 80 -6.68 9.50 -1.54
C TRP A 80 -7.35 9.57 -2.91
N ARG A 81 -8.64 9.89 -2.96
CA ARG A 81 -9.37 10.08 -4.22
C ARG A 81 -8.73 11.15 -5.10
N GLN A 82 -8.30 12.26 -4.51
CA GLN A 82 -7.68 13.35 -5.27
C GLN A 82 -6.35 12.89 -5.88
N ALA A 83 -5.58 12.09 -5.14
CA ALA A 83 -4.34 11.49 -5.66
C ALA A 83 -4.64 10.50 -6.78
N ALA A 84 -5.66 9.65 -6.62
CA ALA A 84 -6.09 8.68 -7.63
C ALA A 84 -6.47 9.35 -8.97
N GLN A 85 -7.12 10.51 -8.91
CA GLN A 85 -7.51 11.28 -10.11
C GLN A 85 -6.33 11.89 -10.88
N LEU A 86 -5.14 11.94 -10.29
CA LEU A 86 -3.91 12.45 -10.93
C LEU A 86 -3.09 11.34 -11.59
N MET A 87 -3.44 10.07 -11.36
CA MET A 87 -2.75 8.91 -11.93
C MET A 87 -3.13 8.72 -13.40
N ASP A 88 -2.17 8.28 -14.22
CA ASP A 88 -2.42 7.91 -15.61
C ASP A 88 -3.12 6.55 -15.73
N GLU A 89 -2.73 5.59 -14.88
CA GLU A 89 -3.34 4.27 -14.79
C GLU A 89 -3.49 3.82 -13.33
N ARG A 90 -4.59 3.14 -13.01
CA ARG A 90 -4.89 2.59 -11.68
C ARG A 90 -5.19 1.12 -11.81
N TRP A 91 -4.37 0.30 -11.16
CA TRP A 91 -4.50 -1.15 -11.20
C TRP A 91 -4.88 -1.65 -9.81
N PHE A 92 -5.81 -2.60 -9.74
CA PHE A 92 -6.23 -3.21 -8.47
C PHE A 92 -5.86 -4.69 -8.46
N VAL A 93 -5.14 -5.12 -7.42
CA VAL A 93 -4.85 -6.55 -7.20
C VAL A 93 -5.96 -7.13 -6.34
N GLU A 94 -6.84 -7.91 -6.97
CA GLU A 94 -7.92 -8.60 -6.30
C GLU A 94 -7.43 -9.95 -5.76
N VAL A 95 -7.76 -10.24 -4.50
CA VAL A 95 -7.45 -11.51 -3.85
C VAL A 95 -8.68 -11.97 -3.08
N ASP A 96 -8.97 -13.26 -3.15
CA ASP A 96 -10.00 -13.88 -2.32
C ASP A 96 -9.74 -13.63 -0.82
N PHE A 97 -10.78 -13.26 -0.07
CA PHE A 97 -10.65 -12.87 1.33
C PHE A 97 -10.13 -14.02 2.22
N ASP A 98 -10.52 -15.27 1.95
CA ASP A 98 -10.03 -16.42 2.71
C ASP A 98 -8.55 -16.69 2.41
N THR A 99 -8.15 -16.51 1.15
CA THR A 99 -6.75 -16.59 0.72
C THR A 99 -5.91 -15.48 1.37
N ALA A 100 -6.39 -14.23 1.36
CA ALA A 100 -5.74 -13.11 2.02
C ALA A 100 -5.59 -13.36 3.53
N ARG A 101 -6.64 -13.83 4.19
CA ARG A 101 -6.62 -14.20 5.62
C ARG A 101 -5.53 -15.23 5.91
N LYS A 102 -5.47 -16.33 5.15
CA LYS A 102 -4.44 -17.38 5.33
C LYS A 102 -3.02 -16.82 5.18
N ARG A 103 -2.78 -16.01 4.14
CA ARG A 103 -1.47 -15.37 3.91
C ARG A 103 -1.10 -14.40 5.04
N LEU A 104 -2.05 -13.63 5.55
CA LEU A 104 -1.82 -12.67 6.63
C LEU A 104 -1.48 -13.33 7.97
N VAL A 105 -2.10 -14.46 8.30
CA VAL A 105 -1.79 -15.22 9.54
C VAL A 105 -0.32 -15.60 9.56
N GLY A 106 0.17 -16.24 8.49
CA GLY A 106 1.57 -16.63 8.38
C GLY A 106 2.53 -15.44 8.47
N ARG A 107 2.19 -14.31 7.84
CA ARG A 107 2.99 -13.07 7.93
C ARG A 107 3.03 -12.49 9.34
N HIS A 108 1.90 -12.44 10.04
CA HIS A 108 1.80 -11.88 11.38
C HIS A 108 2.62 -12.65 12.42
N VAL A 109 2.54 -13.99 12.38
CA VAL A 109 3.31 -14.87 13.26
C VAL A 109 4.80 -14.76 12.93
N LYS A 110 5.17 -14.84 11.64
CA LYS A 110 6.58 -14.75 11.21
C LYS A 110 7.22 -13.40 11.57
N ALA A 111 6.47 -12.31 11.50
CA ALA A 111 6.94 -10.96 11.82
C ALA A 111 6.91 -10.65 13.33
N GLY A 112 6.43 -11.56 14.18
CA GLY A 112 6.29 -11.34 15.62
C GLY A 112 5.25 -10.27 15.99
N ILE A 113 4.33 -9.95 15.07
CA ILE A 113 3.23 -9.00 15.30
C ILE A 113 2.13 -9.66 16.15
N ALA A 114 1.95 -10.97 15.97
CA ALA A 114 1.08 -11.81 16.79
C ALA A 114 1.90 -12.91 17.45
N LYS A 115 1.53 -13.30 18.67
CA LYS A 115 2.24 -14.32 19.44
C LYS A 115 2.01 -15.76 18.93
N ASP A 116 0.83 -16.00 18.36
CA ASP A 116 0.36 -17.30 17.85
C ASP A 116 -0.70 -17.08 16.75
N GLU A 117 -1.16 -18.16 16.13
CA GLU A 117 -2.15 -18.10 15.05
C GLU A 117 -3.51 -17.56 15.53
N ASP A 118 -3.93 -17.87 16.76
CA ASP A 118 -5.20 -17.40 17.33
C ASP A 118 -5.19 -15.88 17.51
N ASP A 119 -4.09 -15.33 18.05
CA ASP A 119 -3.87 -13.89 18.18
C ASP A 119 -3.79 -13.20 16.82
N ALA A 120 -3.14 -13.83 15.84
CA ALA A 120 -3.08 -13.34 14.47
C ALA A 120 -4.49 -13.27 13.85
N HIS A 121 -5.29 -14.33 14.00
CA HIS A 121 -6.65 -14.39 13.49
C HIS A 121 -7.54 -13.29 14.08
N LYS A 122 -7.42 -13.02 15.39
CA LYS A 122 -8.15 -11.95 16.05
C LYS A 122 -7.78 -10.59 15.45
N ARG A 123 -6.49 -10.28 15.39
CA ARG A 123 -5.97 -9.01 14.84
C ARG A 123 -6.40 -8.79 13.39
N ILE A 124 -6.29 -9.83 12.57
CA ILE A 124 -6.68 -9.80 11.15
C ILE A 124 -8.17 -9.51 11.02
N THR A 125 -9.00 -10.17 11.82
CA THR A 125 -10.46 -9.99 11.78
C THR A 125 -10.88 -8.58 12.20
N GLU A 126 -10.23 -8.03 13.23
CA GLU A 126 -10.59 -6.74 13.82
C GLU A 126 -10.00 -5.53 13.08
N ASN A 127 -8.91 -5.72 12.32
CA ASN A 127 -8.21 -4.62 11.66
C ASN A 127 -7.97 -4.87 10.16
N ASP A 128 -7.15 -5.86 9.78
CA ASP A 128 -6.73 -6.03 8.39
C ASP A 128 -7.91 -6.29 7.43
N LEU A 129 -8.84 -7.17 7.80
CA LEU A 129 -10.03 -7.46 6.99
C LEU A 129 -11.03 -6.31 6.96
N VAL A 130 -11.11 -5.52 8.04
CA VAL A 130 -11.94 -4.31 8.08
C VAL A 130 -11.40 -3.29 7.09
N ASN A 131 -10.09 -3.07 7.08
CA ASN A 131 -9.43 -2.17 6.15
C ASN A 131 -9.54 -2.70 4.71
N GLY A 132 -9.30 -4.00 4.48
CA GLY A 132 -9.43 -4.65 3.17
C GLY A 132 -10.85 -4.54 2.60
N ARG A 133 -11.87 -4.77 3.43
CA ARG A 133 -13.27 -4.59 3.06
C ARG A 133 -13.57 -3.15 2.67
N GLN A 134 -13.11 -2.19 3.46
CA GLN A 134 -13.28 -0.77 3.16
C GLN A 134 -12.70 -0.43 1.78
N ILE A 135 -11.49 -0.90 1.47
CA ILE A 135 -10.84 -0.67 0.18
C ILE A 135 -11.68 -1.22 -0.97
N VAL A 136 -12.18 -2.46 -0.84
CA VAL A 136 -12.98 -3.10 -1.91
C VAL A 136 -14.33 -2.40 -2.10
N GLU A 137 -15.02 -2.05 -1.01
CA GLU A 137 -16.35 -1.46 -1.03
C GLU A 137 -16.33 0.03 -1.41
N GLU A 138 -15.30 0.76 -1.01
CA GLU A 138 -15.19 2.22 -1.16
C GLU A 138 -14.07 2.63 -2.15
N ARG A 139 -13.77 1.85 -3.20
CA ARG A 139 -12.79 2.30 -4.23
C ARG A 139 -13.44 3.13 -5.36
N VAL A 140 -12.67 4.04 -5.92
CA VAL A 140 -12.96 4.66 -7.21
C VAL A 140 -12.82 3.63 -8.35
N GLY A 141 -13.30 3.96 -9.54
CA GLY A 141 -13.07 3.14 -10.74
C GLY A 141 -11.57 2.97 -11.03
N VAL A 142 -11.18 1.74 -11.38
CA VAL A 142 -9.81 1.38 -11.76
C VAL A 142 -9.79 0.97 -13.23
N ASP A 143 -8.61 1.09 -13.83
CA ASP A 143 -8.41 0.84 -15.26
C ASP A 143 -8.19 -0.67 -15.51
N GLU A 144 -7.55 -1.37 -14.58
CA GLU A 144 -7.32 -2.81 -14.65
C GLU A 144 -7.51 -3.52 -13.31
N VAL A 145 -7.99 -4.78 -13.36
CA VAL A 145 -8.10 -5.67 -12.20
C VAL A 145 -7.27 -6.92 -12.44
N LEU A 146 -6.27 -7.14 -11.58
CA LEU A 146 -5.41 -8.32 -11.59
C LEU A 146 -5.87 -9.30 -10.51
N ILE A 147 -6.29 -10.49 -10.91
CA ILE A 147 -6.72 -11.53 -9.97
C ILE A 147 -5.51 -12.31 -9.46
N SER A 148 -5.23 -12.23 -8.17
CA SER A 148 -4.20 -13.01 -7.49
C SER A 148 -4.66 -14.46 -7.35
N THR A 149 -4.11 -15.32 -8.20
CA THR A 149 -4.32 -16.76 -8.16
C THR A 149 -3.04 -17.48 -7.74
N GLU A 150 -3.17 -18.58 -7.00
CA GLU A 150 -2.04 -19.46 -6.74
C GLU A 150 -1.81 -20.34 -7.97
N ASP A 151 -0.73 -20.07 -8.69
CA ASP A 151 -0.31 -20.86 -9.85
C ASP A 151 1.05 -21.49 -9.56
N GLU A 152 1.04 -22.80 -9.30
CA GLU A 152 2.22 -23.60 -9.02
C GLU A 152 3.24 -23.55 -10.16
N THR A 153 2.81 -23.28 -11.40
CA THR A 153 3.71 -23.22 -12.55
C THR A 153 4.55 -21.94 -12.56
N TRP A 154 4.06 -20.87 -11.94
CA TRP A 154 4.74 -19.58 -11.83
C TRP A 154 5.64 -19.46 -10.59
N LYS A 155 5.72 -20.52 -9.78
CA LYS A 155 6.63 -20.54 -8.63
C LYS A 155 8.08 -20.40 -9.10
N PRO A 156 8.94 -19.68 -8.34
CA PRO A 156 10.33 -19.47 -8.73
C PRO A 156 11.06 -20.79 -9.04
N GLU A 157 10.77 -21.86 -8.29
CA GLU A 157 11.31 -23.20 -8.50
C GLU A 157 10.86 -23.80 -9.85
N ALA A 158 9.58 -23.60 -10.22
CA ALA A 158 9.02 -24.06 -11.50
C ALA A 158 9.51 -23.22 -12.69
N GLN A 159 9.93 -21.98 -12.44
CA GLN A 159 10.54 -21.08 -13.42
C GLN A 159 12.07 -21.26 -13.54
N GLY A 160 12.67 -22.14 -12.74
CA GLY A 160 14.13 -22.34 -12.71
C GLY A 160 14.92 -21.19 -12.07
N VAL A 161 14.24 -20.32 -11.32
CA VAL A 161 14.79 -19.18 -10.58
C VAL A 161 14.50 -19.35 -9.09
N GLY A 162 15.01 -20.41 -8.49
CA GLY A 162 14.86 -20.65 -7.05
C GLY A 162 15.86 -21.70 -6.59
N HIS A 163 16.99 -21.23 -6.04
CA HIS A 163 17.93 -22.06 -5.29
C HIS A 163 17.84 -21.69 -3.81
#